data_AF-A0A0S7BJR0-F1
#
_entry.id   AF-A0A0S7BJR0-F1
#
_cell.length_a   1.000
_cell.length_b   1.000
_cell.length_c   1.000
_cell.angle_alpha   90.00
_cell.angle_beta   90.00
_cell.angle_gamma   90.00
#
_symmetry.space_group_name_H-M   'P 1'
#
loop_
_entity.id
_entity.type
_entity.pdbx_description
1 polymer ?
#
loop_
_entity_poly.entity_id
_entity_poly.type
_entity_poly.pdbx_seq_one_letter_code
_entity_poly.pdbx_strand_id
1 'polypeptide(L)'
;MSKMQEKKDSMQNSDLNHLRILIIQMLKGMILLAACLLLCWILFYKITAAPAIASAAIIGFFIYAIRVWLRWRKAPTNLTSAAASNPDHQSTPQDTKKELREELPKKIIYRAHWAFFVNLAYRPVLIFLVFLFFLIAGKEENWPIIAYPGIVPICLIVMVCMFLWIVYSFFDWINDLYIIEPDSVKDINKKPFAKKDINIAMMGKIQSVRFRKKGIIQLLLNFGTLVIVVGESEVDFDFVPEPEKVQQLILQRVEEYERLQKQLETDKQQFFIHELVTALKQSSSQSEVKTE
;
A
#
# COMPACT_ATOMS: atom_id res chain seq x y z
N MET A 1 -1.01 -2.38 -28.95
CA MET A 1 -0.06 -1.81 -27.96
C MET A 1 -0.57 -1.89 -26.52
N SER A 2 -1.88 -1.77 -26.25
CA SER A 2 -2.48 -1.84 -24.89
C SER A 2 -2.13 -3.11 -24.09
N LYS A 3 -2.34 -4.31 -24.67
CA LYS A 3 -2.07 -5.60 -23.99
C LYS A 3 -0.62 -5.83 -23.57
N MET A 4 0.35 -5.23 -24.26
CA MET A 4 1.77 -5.32 -23.86
C MET A 4 2.07 -4.40 -22.68
N GLN A 5 1.45 -3.22 -22.63
CA GLN A 5 1.60 -2.26 -21.55
C GLN A 5 0.92 -2.75 -20.27
N GLU A 6 -0.29 -3.30 -20.39
CA GLU A 6 -1.07 -3.86 -19.28
C GLU A 6 -0.42 -5.13 -18.69
N LYS A 7 0.15 -5.99 -19.55
CA LYS A 7 0.97 -7.13 -19.11
C LYS A 7 2.26 -6.69 -18.42
N LYS A 8 2.86 -5.58 -18.88
CA LYS A 8 4.08 -5.02 -18.27
C LYS A 8 3.78 -4.37 -16.93
N ASP A 9 2.67 -3.64 -16.82
CA ASP A 9 2.22 -2.97 -15.60
C ASP A 9 1.75 -3.98 -14.53
N SER A 10 1.04 -5.04 -14.93
CA SER A 10 0.65 -6.12 -14.01
C SER A 10 1.84 -6.95 -13.52
N MET A 11 2.80 -7.25 -14.40
CA MET A 11 4.02 -7.98 -14.07
C MET A 11 4.96 -7.13 -13.19
N GLN A 12 5.08 -5.84 -13.48
CA GLN A 12 5.83 -4.88 -12.66
C GLN A 12 5.21 -4.74 -11.27
N ASN A 13 3.88 -4.69 -11.16
CA ASN A 13 3.19 -4.59 -9.87
C ASN A 13 3.30 -5.90 -9.05
N SER A 14 3.31 -7.09 -9.68
CA SER A 14 3.56 -8.35 -8.97
C SER A 14 5.01 -8.48 -8.49
N ASP A 15 5.98 -8.07 -9.31
CA ASP A 15 7.40 -8.10 -8.95
C ASP A 15 7.72 -7.12 -7.82
N LEU A 16 7.12 -5.92 -7.83
CA LEU A 16 7.23 -4.96 -6.73
C LEU A 16 6.60 -5.50 -5.43
N ASN A 17 5.44 -6.15 -5.49
CA ASN A 17 4.81 -6.75 -4.30
C ASN A 17 5.56 -7.98 -3.77
N HIS A 18 6.22 -8.72 -4.64
CA HIS A 18 7.10 -9.83 -4.26
C HIS A 18 8.41 -9.33 -3.64
N LEU A 19 9.02 -8.27 -4.18
CA LEU A 19 10.17 -7.57 -3.61
C LEU A 19 9.86 -7.05 -2.20
N ARG A 20 8.63 -6.56 -1.97
CA ARG A 20 8.17 -6.07 -0.64
C ARG A 20 8.19 -7.15 0.43
N ILE A 21 7.65 -8.34 0.15
CA ILE A 21 7.61 -9.45 1.12
C ILE A 21 9.03 -9.90 1.46
N LEU A 22 9.93 -9.88 0.48
CA LEU A 22 11.34 -10.23 0.63
C LEU A 22 12.12 -9.19 1.45
N ILE A 23 11.89 -7.89 1.21
CA ILE A 23 12.49 -6.79 1.99
C ILE A 23 12.01 -6.86 3.45
N ILE A 24 10.71 -7.13 3.69
CA ILE A 24 10.15 -7.29 5.04
C ILE A 24 10.78 -8.48 5.78
N GLN A 25 11.03 -9.60 5.10
CA GLN A 25 11.65 -10.79 5.70
C GLN A 25 13.15 -10.59 5.96
N MET A 26 13.87 -9.95 5.04
CA MET A 26 15.28 -9.58 5.21
C MET A 26 15.46 -8.58 6.36
N LEU A 27 14.59 -7.58 6.45
CA LEU A 27 14.66 -6.55 7.48
C LEU A 27 14.35 -7.09 8.88
N LYS A 28 13.37 -8.00 9.02
CA LYS A 28 13.13 -8.72 10.29
C LYS A 28 14.35 -9.52 10.73
N GLY A 29 15.05 -10.16 9.80
CA GLY A 29 16.31 -10.85 10.07
C GLY A 29 17.43 -9.89 10.48
N MET A 30 17.56 -8.74 9.81
CA MET A 30 18.57 -7.73 10.10
C MET A 30 18.35 -7.07 11.47
N ILE A 31 17.09 -6.80 11.83
CA ILE A 31 16.68 -6.27 13.13
C ILE A 31 16.97 -7.29 14.24
N LEU A 32 16.66 -8.57 14.01
CA LEU A 32 16.94 -9.65 14.95
C LEU A 32 18.46 -9.87 15.13
N LEU A 33 19.24 -9.79 14.04
CA LEU A 33 20.69 -9.90 14.07
C LEU A 33 21.33 -8.70 14.77
N ALA A 34 20.88 -7.48 14.46
CA ALA A 34 21.33 -6.28 15.15
C ALA A 34 21.05 -6.38 16.64
N ALA A 35 19.82 -6.75 17.04
CA ALA A 35 19.46 -6.96 18.45
C ALA A 35 20.27 -8.07 19.10
N CYS A 36 20.55 -9.17 18.41
CA CYS A 36 21.34 -10.28 18.92
C CYS A 36 22.82 -9.90 19.10
N LEU A 37 23.41 -9.16 18.16
CA LEU A 37 24.76 -8.62 18.29
C LEU A 37 24.86 -7.57 19.40
N LEU A 38 23.84 -6.73 19.57
CA LEU A 38 23.74 -5.74 20.65
C LEU A 38 23.61 -6.43 22.02
N LEU A 39 22.78 -7.48 22.11
CA LEU A 39 22.62 -8.31 23.31
C LEU A 39 23.91 -9.08 23.63
N CYS A 40 24.60 -9.59 22.61
CA CYS A 40 25.89 -10.28 22.76
C CYS A 40 26.99 -9.31 23.21
N TRP A 41 26.99 -8.08 22.69
CA TRP A 41 27.90 -7.02 23.13
C TRP A 41 27.65 -6.62 24.60
N ILE A 42 26.38 -6.50 25.01
CA ILE A 42 25.98 -6.19 26.39
C ILE A 42 26.33 -7.32 27.36
N LEU A 43 26.03 -8.57 27.01
CA LEU A 43 26.20 -9.72 27.91
C LEU A 43 27.66 -10.20 28.01
N PHE A 44 28.45 -10.06 26.94
CA PHE A 44 29.80 -10.61 26.86
C PHE A 44 30.91 -9.56 26.78
N TYR A 45 30.63 -8.28 27.12
CA TYR A 45 31.65 -7.21 27.20
C TYR A 45 32.86 -7.56 28.11
N LYS A 46 32.71 -8.51 29.04
CA LYS A 46 33.78 -8.95 29.96
C LYS A 46 34.45 -10.30 29.61
N ILE A 47 33.99 -11.06 28.60
CA ILE A 47 34.47 -12.43 28.34
C ILE A 47 35.08 -12.53 26.93
N THR A 48 36.33 -13.01 26.84
CA THR A 48 37.17 -13.14 25.63
C THR A 48 36.60 -14.03 24.52
N ALA A 49 35.46 -14.70 24.74
CA ALA A 49 34.75 -15.51 23.75
C ALA A 49 33.72 -14.73 22.90
N ALA A 50 33.53 -13.42 23.14
CA ALA A 50 32.63 -12.54 22.41
C ALA A 50 32.66 -12.66 20.86
N PRO A 51 33.83 -12.79 20.18
CA PRO A 51 33.85 -12.91 18.72
C PRO A 51 33.34 -14.25 18.18
N ALA A 52 33.44 -15.35 18.96
CA ALA A 52 33.03 -16.69 18.52
C ALA A 52 31.50 -16.89 18.55
N ILE A 53 30.82 -16.22 19.47
CA ILE A 53 29.35 -16.27 19.58
C ILE A 53 28.71 -15.34 18.54
N ALA A 54 29.33 -14.18 18.29
CA ALA A 54 28.92 -13.27 17.23
C ALA A 54 29.04 -13.92 15.83
N SER A 55 30.12 -14.65 15.57
CA SER A 55 30.29 -15.38 14.30
C SER A 55 29.28 -16.52 14.14
N ALA A 56 28.94 -17.25 15.20
CA ALA A 56 27.88 -18.27 15.17
C ALA A 56 26.49 -17.68 14.88
N ALA A 57 26.17 -16.50 15.44
CA ALA A 57 24.93 -15.77 15.16
C ALA A 57 24.86 -15.27 13.70
N ILE A 58 25.98 -14.80 13.15
CA ILE A 58 26.12 -14.41 11.74
C ILE A 58 25.91 -15.63 10.83
N ILE A 59 26.52 -16.77 11.14
CA ILE A 59 26.35 -18.01 10.39
C ILE A 59 24.89 -18.50 10.44
N GLY A 60 24.25 -18.42 11.61
CA GLY A 60 22.82 -18.73 11.76
C GLY A 60 21.92 -17.83 10.91
N PHE A 61 22.25 -16.53 10.82
CA PHE A 61 21.58 -15.60 9.92
C PHE A 61 21.80 -15.92 8.45
N PHE A 62 23.02 -16.28 8.04
CA PHE A 62 23.29 -16.72 6.67
C PHE A 62 22.53 -18.01 6.33
N ILE A 63 22.43 -18.95 7.25
CA ILE A 63 21.62 -20.18 7.06
C ILE A 63 20.13 -19.83 6.97
N TYR A 64 19.62 -18.92 7.80
CA TYR A 64 18.24 -18.43 7.72
C TYR A 64 17.97 -17.71 6.39
N ALA A 65 18.88 -16.84 5.96
CA ALA A 65 18.84 -16.15 4.68
C ALA A 65 18.86 -17.12 3.50
N ILE A 66 19.72 -18.14 3.54
CA ILE A 66 19.77 -19.23 2.54
C ILE A 66 18.47 -20.04 2.57
N ARG A 67 17.88 -20.32 3.73
CA ARG A 67 16.59 -21.03 3.84
C ARG A 67 15.44 -20.21 3.24
N VAL A 68 15.40 -18.91 3.51
CA VAL A 68 14.43 -17.97 2.92
C VAL A 68 14.61 -17.90 1.39
N TRP A 69 15.86 -17.85 0.91
CA TRP A 69 16.21 -17.86 -0.51
C TRP A 69 15.90 -19.20 -1.21
N LEU A 70 16.06 -20.33 -0.53
CA LEU A 70 15.66 -21.64 -1.07
C LEU A 70 14.14 -21.80 -1.12
N ARG A 71 13.41 -21.20 -0.18
CA ARG A 71 11.94 -21.13 -0.20
C ARG A 71 11.42 -20.24 -1.34
N TRP A 72 12.17 -19.18 -1.68
CA TRP A 72 11.95 -18.33 -2.86
C TRP A 72 12.01 -19.13 -4.17
N ARG A 73 12.89 -20.14 -4.27
CA ARG A 73 13.02 -20.99 -5.47
C ARG A 73 11.85 -21.95 -5.71
N LYS A 74 10.96 -22.15 -4.73
CA LYS A 74 9.89 -23.16 -4.75
C LYS A 74 8.47 -22.60 -4.65
N ALA A 75 8.28 -21.28 -4.57
CA ALA A 75 6.94 -20.70 -4.43
C ALA A 75 6.24 -20.65 -5.80
N PRO A 76 5.13 -21.39 -6.00
CA PRO A 76 4.35 -21.25 -7.22
C PRO A 76 3.62 -19.90 -7.19
N THR A 77 3.71 -19.18 -8.31
CA THR A 77 2.95 -17.96 -8.61
C THR A 77 1.46 -18.29 -8.68
N ASN A 78 0.82 -18.38 -7.52
CA ASN A 78 -0.62 -18.60 -7.42
C ASN A 78 -1.33 -17.23 -7.39
N LEU A 79 -1.33 -16.53 -8.52
CA LEU A 79 -2.28 -15.45 -8.81
C LEU A 79 -3.27 -15.86 -9.91
N THR A 80 -3.49 -17.16 -10.04
CA THR A 80 -4.53 -17.76 -10.88
C THR A 80 -5.28 -18.79 -10.04
N SER A 81 -5.99 -18.35 -9.00
CA SER A 81 -6.79 -19.26 -8.15
C SER A 81 -8.21 -18.75 -7.91
N ALA A 82 -8.74 -17.95 -8.83
CA ALA A 82 -10.17 -17.59 -8.85
C ALA A 82 -10.83 -17.79 -10.23
N ALA A 83 -10.16 -18.44 -11.19
CA ALA A 83 -10.68 -18.63 -12.55
C ALA A 83 -10.85 -20.10 -12.99
N ALA A 84 -10.71 -21.06 -12.07
CA ALA A 84 -10.81 -22.47 -12.42
C ALA A 84 -11.54 -23.28 -11.35
N SER A 85 -12.87 -23.13 -11.29
CA SER A 85 -13.80 -24.21 -10.92
C SER A 85 -15.26 -23.74 -11.00
N ASN A 86 -15.80 -23.64 -12.22
CA ASN A 86 -17.19 -24.03 -12.47
C ASN A 86 -17.39 -24.31 -13.97
N PRO A 87 -17.40 -25.58 -14.41
CA PRO A 87 -17.69 -25.91 -15.80
C PRO A 87 -19.17 -26.24 -15.92
N ASP A 88 -20.05 -25.25 -16.11
CA ASP A 88 -21.42 -25.52 -16.59
C ASP A 88 -22.20 -24.25 -17.00
N HIS A 89 -21.55 -23.32 -17.72
CA HIS A 89 -22.31 -22.30 -18.45
C HIS A 89 -21.92 -22.28 -19.92
N GLN A 90 -22.85 -22.81 -20.71
CA GLN A 90 -22.90 -22.85 -22.15
C GLN A 90 -22.90 -21.41 -22.69
N SER A 91 -21.78 -20.99 -23.28
CA SER A 91 -21.54 -19.64 -23.79
C SER A 91 -22.39 -19.35 -25.04
N THR A 92 -23.25 -18.33 -24.95
CA THR A 92 -24.03 -17.77 -26.07
C THR A 92 -23.19 -16.71 -26.81
N PRO A 93 -23.33 -16.50 -28.13
CA PRO A 93 -22.49 -15.59 -28.93
C PRO A 93 -22.46 -14.10 -28.51
N GLN A 94 -23.26 -13.70 -27.51
CA GLN A 94 -23.22 -12.35 -26.93
C GLN A 94 -22.04 -12.13 -25.96
N ASP A 95 -21.44 -13.17 -25.40
CA ASP A 95 -20.33 -13.04 -24.44
C ASP A 95 -19.03 -12.55 -25.08
N THR A 96 -18.79 -12.87 -26.36
CA THR A 96 -17.59 -12.44 -27.09
C THR A 96 -17.49 -10.92 -27.24
N LYS A 97 -18.62 -10.18 -27.18
CA LYS A 97 -18.62 -8.71 -27.26
C LYS A 97 -18.37 -8.04 -25.91
N LYS A 98 -18.52 -8.76 -24.80
CA LYS A 98 -18.30 -8.24 -23.45
C LYS A 98 -16.82 -8.32 -23.05
N GLU A 99 -16.06 -9.24 -23.64
CA GLU A 99 -14.61 -9.41 -23.39
C GLU A 99 -13.71 -8.28 -23.94
N LEU A 100 -14.23 -7.36 -24.77
CA LEU A 100 -13.43 -6.24 -25.29
C LEU A 100 -13.52 -4.97 -24.44
N ARG A 101 -14.36 -4.95 -23.40
CA ARG A 101 -14.40 -3.88 -22.41
C ARG A 101 -13.67 -4.43 -21.18
N GLU A 102 -12.39 -4.10 -21.05
CA GLU A 102 -11.59 -4.39 -19.85
C GLU A 102 -12.39 -3.93 -18.63
N GLU A 103 -13.13 -4.84 -17.97
CA GLU A 103 -13.88 -4.53 -16.76
C GLU A 103 -12.82 -4.17 -15.71
N LEU A 104 -12.68 -2.87 -15.42
CA LEU A 104 -11.70 -2.38 -14.47
C LEU A 104 -11.81 -3.19 -13.18
N PRO A 105 -10.69 -3.66 -12.60
CA PRO A 105 -10.73 -4.57 -11.46
C PRO A 105 -11.51 -3.94 -10.31
N LYS A 106 -12.56 -4.62 -9.84
CA LYS A 106 -13.56 -4.09 -8.90
C LYS A 106 -12.96 -3.35 -7.70
N LYS A 107 -11.80 -3.77 -7.20
CA LYS A 107 -11.08 -3.13 -6.10
C LYS A 107 -9.59 -3.06 -6.43
N ILE A 108 -9.02 -1.87 -6.35
CA ILE A 108 -7.58 -1.64 -6.54
C ILE A 108 -7.00 -1.11 -5.23
N ILE A 109 -5.93 -1.74 -4.75
CA ILE A 109 -5.28 -1.35 -3.50
C ILE A 109 -3.89 -0.80 -3.84
N TYR A 110 -3.70 0.49 -3.57
CA TYR A 110 -2.41 1.15 -3.57
C TYR A 110 -1.87 1.24 -2.14
N ARG A 111 -0.57 1.49 -2.04
CA ARG A 111 0.12 1.65 -0.77
C ARG A 111 0.97 2.90 -0.83
N ALA A 112 1.23 3.51 0.33
CA ALA A 112 2.13 4.64 0.43
C ALA A 112 3.52 4.33 -0.16
N HIS A 113 4.07 5.31 -0.87
CA HIS A 113 5.40 5.23 -1.47
C HIS A 113 6.47 5.14 -0.37
N TRP A 114 7.56 4.40 -0.62
CA TRP A 114 8.65 4.20 0.36
C TRP A 114 9.34 5.51 0.77
N ALA A 115 9.20 6.58 -0.02
CA ALA A 115 9.68 7.91 0.34
C ALA A 115 9.02 8.44 1.62
N PHE A 116 7.80 8.01 1.95
CA PHE A 116 7.17 8.31 3.24
C PHE A 116 8.03 7.77 4.39
N PHE A 117 8.41 6.49 4.31
CA PHE A 117 9.27 5.86 5.30
C PHE A 117 10.62 6.59 5.41
N VAL A 118 11.24 6.95 4.29
CA VAL A 118 12.53 7.67 4.33
C VAL A 118 12.38 9.04 4.96
N ASN A 119 11.33 9.80 4.64
CA ASN A 119 11.05 11.09 5.27
C ASN A 119 10.75 10.96 6.78
N LEU A 120 10.22 9.83 7.23
CA LEU A 120 9.98 9.57 8.65
C LEU A 120 11.26 9.08 9.37
N ALA A 121 12.08 8.27 8.69
CA ALA A 121 13.23 7.57 9.27
C ALA A 121 14.56 8.31 9.12
N TYR A 122 14.71 9.31 8.24
CA TYR A 122 16.04 9.94 8.02
C TYR A 122 16.61 10.60 9.28
N ARG A 123 15.76 11.28 10.09
CA ARG A 123 16.18 11.92 11.35
C ARG A 123 16.73 10.91 12.37
N PRO A 124 15.99 9.86 12.76
CA PRO A 124 16.50 8.87 13.70
C PRO A 124 17.68 8.05 13.14
N VAL A 125 17.70 7.77 11.83
CA VAL A 125 18.85 7.13 11.17
C VAL A 125 20.11 7.99 11.28
N LEU A 126 20.01 9.30 11.03
CA LEU A 126 21.15 10.21 11.13
C LEU A 126 21.68 10.28 12.56
N ILE A 127 20.80 10.40 13.56
CA ILE A 127 21.20 10.36 14.98
C ILE A 127 21.87 9.03 15.31
N PHE A 128 21.29 7.91 14.88
CA PHE A 128 21.87 6.58 15.09
C PHE A 128 23.27 6.48 14.47
N LEU A 129 23.47 6.97 13.24
CA LEU A 129 24.76 6.97 12.56
C LEU A 129 25.80 7.85 13.24
N VAL A 130 25.41 9.02 13.75
CA VAL A 130 26.31 9.92 14.49
C VAL A 130 26.80 9.26 15.78
N PHE A 131 25.91 8.64 16.55
CA PHE A 131 26.29 7.92 17.78
C PHE A 131 27.12 6.67 17.48
N LEU A 132 26.81 5.96 16.39
CA LEU A 132 27.60 4.82 15.93
C LEU A 132 29.02 5.26 15.55
N PHE A 133 29.15 6.33 14.77
CA PHE A 133 30.43 6.90 14.38
C PHE A 133 31.23 7.37 15.60
N PHE A 134 30.59 8.09 16.52
CA PHE A 134 31.19 8.54 17.77
C PHE A 134 31.79 7.39 18.60
N LEU A 135 31.06 6.27 18.73
CA LEU A 135 31.53 5.09 19.46
C LEU A 135 32.68 4.36 18.76
N ILE A 136 32.65 4.26 17.42
CA ILE A 136 33.72 3.61 16.65
C ILE A 136 34.99 4.46 16.70
N ALA A 137 34.89 5.72 16.29
CA ALA A 137 36.02 6.64 16.23
C ALA A 137 36.65 6.87 17.61
N GLY A 138 35.84 7.12 18.64
CA GLY A 138 36.39 7.34 19.98
C GLY A 138 36.98 6.07 20.62
N LYS A 139 36.60 4.87 20.18
CA LYS A 139 37.27 3.63 20.62
C LYS A 139 38.61 3.44 19.92
N GLU A 140 38.67 3.74 18.63
CA GLU A 140 39.89 3.61 17.81
C GLU A 140 40.96 4.63 18.21
N GLU A 141 40.57 5.88 18.41
CA GLU A 141 41.45 6.97 18.84
C GLU A 141 41.57 7.09 20.38
N ASN A 142 40.95 6.18 21.13
CA ASN A 142 40.99 6.12 22.60
C ASN A 142 40.62 7.45 23.29
N TRP A 143 39.51 8.06 22.87
CA TRP A 143 39.06 9.34 23.41
C TRP A 143 38.77 9.24 24.91
N PRO A 144 39.27 10.19 25.73
CA PRO A 144 39.12 10.13 27.19
C PRO A 144 37.66 10.19 27.62
N ILE A 145 36.78 10.78 26.80
CA ILE A 145 35.35 10.85 27.07
C ILE A 145 34.67 9.46 27.06
N ILE A 146 35.18 8.50 26.28
CA ILE A 146 34.62 7.14 26.20
C ILE A 146 35.03 6.29 27.41
N ALA A 147 36.15 6.62 28.05
CA ALA A 147 36.62 5.94 29.26
C ALA A 147 35.72 6.20 30.49
N TYR A 148 34.87 7.23 30.46
CA TYR A 148 33.91 7.47 31.53
C TYR A 148 32.83 6.38 31.56
N PRO A 149 32.60 5.73 32.72
CA PRO A 149 31.76 4.53 32.84
C PRO A 149 30.27 4.74 32.52
N GLY A 150 29.82 5.98 32.30
CA GLY A 150 28.43 6.32 31.93
C GLY A 150 28.20 6.65 30.45
N ILE A 151 29.23 7.05 29.69
CA ILE A 151 29.02 7.59 28.33
C ILE A 151 28.61 6.50 27.35
N VAL A 152 29.32 5.36 27.37
CA VAL A 152 29.03 4.21 26.52
C VAL A 152 27.61 3.66 26.72
N PRO A 153 27.13 3.38 27.95
CA PRO A 153 25.75 2.90 28.14
C PRO A 153 24.69 3.94 27.74
N ILE A 154 24.93 5.25 27.98
CA ILE A 154 24.01 6.30 27.52
C ILE A 154 23.90 6.32 26.00
N CYS A 155 25.04 6.26 25.29
CA CYS A 155 25.07 6.20 23.83
C CYS A 155 24.30 4.99 23.30
N LEU A 156 24.46 3.83 23.95
CA LEU A 156 23.73 2.62 23.58
C LEU A 156 22.22 2.78 23.78
N ILE A 157 21.78 3.34 24.91
CA ILE A 157 20.36 3.57 25.17
C ILE A 157 19.76 4.46 24.08
N VAL A 158 20.45 5.56 23.75
CA VAL A 158 20.02 6.46 22.67
C VAL A 158 19.93 5.70 21.34
N MET A 159 20.93 4.90 20.99
CA MET A 159 20.89 4.09 19.76
C MET A 159 19.72 3.10 19.74
N VAL A 160 19.44 2.42 20.86
CA VAL A 160 18.31 1.48 20.96
C VAL A 160 16.98 2.22 20.82
N CYS A 161 16.83 3.40 21.45
CA CYS A 161 15.65 4.23 21.29
C CYS A 161 15.46 4.69 19.83
N MET A 162 16.52 5.13 19.15
CA MET A 162 16.46 5.51 17.74
C MET A 162 16.12 4.31 16.85
N PHE A 163 16.69 3.14 17.15
CA PHE A 163 16.39 1.92 16.43
C PHE A 163 14.92 1.51 16.58
N LEU A 164 14.38 1.53 17.80
CA LEU A 164 12.95 1.29 18.06
C LEU A 164 12.07 2.30 17.30
N TRP A 165 12.49 3.56 17.20
CA TRP A 165 11.80 4.57 16.42
C TRP A 165 11.79 4.27 14.92
N ILE A 166 12.91 3.81 14.36
CA ILE A 166 13.01 3.40 12.95
C ILE A 166 12.07 2.22 12.69
N VAL A 167 12.05 1.23 13.59
CA VAL A 167 11.15 0.09 13.53
C VAL A 167 9.68 0.54 13.60
N TYR A 168 9.35 1.46 14.51
CA TYR A 168 8.02 2.05 14.60
C TYR A 168 7.62 2.74 13.27
N SER A 169 8.51 3.55 12.72
CA SER A 169 8.29 4.28 11.46
C SER A 169 8.07 3.32 10.28
N PHE A 170 8.73 2.17 10.30
CA PHE A 170 8.53 1.12 9.31
C PHE A 170 7.15 0.46 9.44
N PHE A 171 6.72 0.17 10.67
CA PHE A 171 5.38 -0.36 10.93
C PHE A 171 4.27 0.65 10.62
N ASP A 172 4.55 1.95 10.71
CA ASP A 172 3.62 2.98 10.28
C ASP A 172 3.42 2.91 8.76
N TRP A 173 4.53 3.02 8.01
CA TRP A 173 4.51 2.99 6.54
C TRP A 173 3.86 1.72 5.95
N ILE A 174 4.10 0.54 6.54
CA ILE A 174 3.52 -0.71 6.00
C ILE A 174 2.00 -0.78 6.20
N ASN A 175 1.45 -0.04 7.16
CA ASN A 175 0.04 -0.08 7.50
C ASN A 175 -0.80 0.97 6.76
N ASP A 176 -0.17 1.90 6.05
CA ASP A 176 -0.85 2.93 5.27
C ASP A 176 -1.26 2.42 3.88
N LEU A 177 -2.56 2.45 3.61
CA LEU A 177 -3.21 1.81 2.48
C LEU A 177 -4.21 2.77 1.81
N TYR A 178 -4.13 2.85 0.48
CA TYR A 178 -5.11 3.56 -0.34
C TYR A 178 -5.95 2.54 -1.10
N ILE A 179 -7.26 2.59 -0.94
CA ILE A 179 -8.18 1.63 -1.57
C ILE A 179 -9.10 2.39 -2.52
N ILE A 180 -9.14 1.96 -3.77
CA ILE A 180 -10.03 2.49 -4.81
C ILE A 180 -11.06 1.40 -5.12
N GLU A 181 -12.30 1.65 -4.73
CA GLU A 181 -13.49 0.84 -4.98
C GLU A 181 -14.36 1.53 -6.06
N PRO A 182 -15.38 0.86 -6.62
CA PRO A 182 -16.19 1.43 -7.71
C PRO A 182 -17.10 2.57 -7.24
N ASP A 183 -17.44 2.58 -5.95
CA ASP A 183 -18.34 3.53 -5.32
C ASP A 183 -17.62 4.55 -4.42
N SER A 184 -16.36 4.28 -4.07
CA SER A 184 -15.62 5.07 -3.09
C SER A 184 -14.09 4.96 -3.22
N VAL A 185 -13.40 6.00 -2.79
CA VAL A 185 -11.95 6.04 -2.55
C VAL A 185 -11.73 6.15 -1.05
N LYS A 186 -10.87 5.31 -0.48
CA LYS A 186 -10.60 5.21 0.95
C LYS A 186 -9.11 5.38 1.23
N ASP A 187 -8.78 6.30 2.11
CA ASP A 187 -7.48 6.37 2.78
C ASP A 187 -7.58 5.65 4.11
N ILE A 188 -6.69 4.70 4.38
CA ILE A 188 -6.61 4.00 5.65
C ILE A 188 -5.22 4.20 6.22
N ASN A 189 -5.12 5.10 7.21
CA ASN A 189 -3.92 5.33 7.98
C ASN A 189 -4.04 4.63 9.32
N LYS A 190 -3.17 3.66 9.59
CA LYS A 190 -3.23 2.86 10.82
C LYS A 190 -1.91 2.92 11.57
N LYS A 191 -1.86 3.85 12.52
CA LYS A 191 -0.76 3.95 13.47
C LYS A 191 -0.78 2.76 14.45
N PRO A 192 0.34 2.05 14.69
CA PRO A 192 0.37 0.81 15.46
C PRO A 192 -0.08 0.94 16.92
N PHE A 193 0.02 2.13 17.51
CA PHE A 193 -0.39 2.42 18.90
C PHE A 193 -1.38 3.59 19.01
N ALA A 194 -1.95 4.05 17.89
CA ALA A 194 -2.84 5.21 17.86
C ALA A 194 -4.14 4.90 17.11
N LYS A 195 -5.05 5.87 17.08
CA LYS A 195 -6.35 5.73 16.42
C LYS A 195 -6.16 5.46 14.92
N LYS A 196 -7.03 4.60 14.39
CA LYS A 196 -7.17 4.37 12.96
C LYS A 196 -7.88 5.57 12.35
N ASP A 197 -7.26 6.21 11.38
CA ASP A 197 -7.88 7.27 10.59
C ASP A 197 -8.34 6.70 9.26
N ILE A 198 -9.60 6.96 8.90
CA ILE A 198 -10.22 6.44 7.68
C ILE A 198 -10.91 7.60 6.98
N ASN A 199 -10.29 8.11 5.92
CA ASN A 199 -10.92 9.13 5.08
C ASN A 199 -11.62 8.44 3.91
N ILE A 200 -12.91 8.71 3.72
CA ILE A 200 -13.72 8.10 2.66
C ILE A 200 -14.28 9.20 1.77
N ALA A 201 -13.95 9.16 0.49
CA ALA A 201 -14.53 9.99 -0.55
C ALA A 201 -15.44 9.12 -1.43
N MET A 202 -16.74 9.45 -1.52
CA MET A 202 -17.69 8.73 -2.38
C MET A 202 -17.57 9.22 -3.82
N MET A 203 -17.57 8.32 -4.81
CA MET A 203 -17.39 8.69 -6.23
C MET A 203 -18.38 9.75 -6.70
N GLY A 204 -19.65 9.62 -6.31
CA GLY A 204 -20.68 10.61 -6.67
C GLY A 204 -20.57 11.97 -5.99
N LYS A 205 -19.65 12.15 -5.02
CA LYS A 205 -19.38 13.45 -4.37
C LYS A 205 -18.05 14.06 -4.80
N ILE A 206 -17.22 13.33 -5.54
CA ILE A 206 -15.94 13.83 -6.03
C ILE A 206 -16.21 14.83 -7.14
N GLN A 207 -15.72 16.06 -6.99
CA GLN A 207 -15.88 17.12 -7.99
C GLN A 207 -14.64 17.27 -8.85
N SER A 208 -13.46 17.23 -8.23
CA SER A 208 -12.20 17.33 -8.94
C SER A 208 -11.11 16.54 -8.22
N VAL A 209 -10.18 16.02 -9.01
CA VAL A 209 -8.99 15.33 -8.52
C VAL A 209 -7.78 16.04 -9.12
N ARG A 210 -6.89 16.52 -8.25
CA ARG A 210 -5.64 17.19 -8.64
C ARG A 210 -4.46 16.45 -8.04
N PHE A 211 -3.32 16.44 -8.70
CA PHE A 211 -2.07 15.97 -8.10
C PHE A 211 -1.08 17.12 -7.93
N ARG A 212 -0.22 17.02 -6.94
CA ARG A 212 0.89 17.94 -6.69
C ARG A 212 2.16 17.13 -6.47
N LYS A 213 3.21 17.45 -7.25
CA LYS A 213 4.58 16.98 -7.05
C LYS A 213 5.42 18.15 -6.57
N LYS A 214 5.84 18.15 -5.31
CA LYS A 214 6.68 19.19 -4.70
C LYS A 214 8.15 18.80 -4.80
N GLY A 215 8.90 19.53 -5.62
CA GLY A 215 10.36 19.42 -5.71
C GLY A 215 10.89 18.31 -6.62
N ILE A 216 12.22 18.29 -6.78
CA ILE A 216 12.94 17.44 -7.75
C ILE A 216 12.86 15.95 -7.37
N ILE A 217 12.87 15.63 -6.07
CA ILE A 217 12.86 14.25 -5.60
C ILE A 217 11.53 13.55 -5.93
N GLN A 218 10.41 14.27 -5.84
CA GLN A 218 9.07 13.76 -6.15
C GLN A 218 8.90 13.53 -7.65
N LEU A 219 9.52 14.39 -8.47
CA LEU A 219 9.54 14.25 -9.92
C LEU A 219 10.38 13.05 -10.36
N LEU A 220 11.58 12.90 -9.78
CA LEU A 220 12.52 11.82 -10.15
C LEU A 220 12.01 10.44 -9.74
N LEU A 221 11.43 10.34 -8.54
CA LEU A 221 10.91 9.07 -7.99
C LEU A 221 9.43 8.84 -8.33
N ASN A 222 8.82 9.74 -9.11
CA ASN A 222 7.44 9.70 -9.59
C ASN A 222 6.38 9.39 -8.51
N PHE A 223 6.46 10.09 -7.37
CA PHE A 223 5.44 10.05 -6.32
C PHE A 223 4.96 11.47 -5.99
N GLY A 224 3.78 11.62 -5.38
CA GLY A 224 3.26 12.94 -5.01
C GLY A 224 2.04 12.89 -4.09
N THR A 225 1.41 14.04 -3.92
CA THR A 225 0.16 14.16 -3.15
C THR A 225 -1.01 14.29 -4.11
N LEU A 226 -2.07 13.50 -3.89
CA LEU A 226 -3.33 13.61 -4.59
C LEU A 226 -4.34 14.38 -3.72
N VAL A 227 -4.96 15.40 -4.27
CA VAL A 227 -5.98 16.21 -3.61
C VAL A 227 -7.32 15.95 -4.27
N ILE A 228 -8.25 15.41 -3.49
CA ILE A 228 -9.61 15.11 -3.93
C ILE A 228 -10.54 16.14 -3.30
N VAL A 229 -11.24 16.91 -4.14
CA VAL A 229 -12.24 17.87 -3.68
C VAL A 229 -13.61 17.21 -3.65
N VAL A 230 -14.25 17.24 -2.49
CA VAL A 230 -15.54 16.60 -2.20
C VAL A 230 -16.48 17.65 -1.62
N GLY A 231 -17.29 18.30 -2.45
CA GLY A 231 -18.12 19.41 -1.96
C GLY A 231 -17.25 20.60 -1.55
N GLU A 232 -17.38 21.00 -0.29
CA GLU A 232 -16.60 22.08 0.33
C GLU A 232 -15.36 21.59 1.08
N SER A 233 -15.14 20.27 1.16
CA SER A 233 -13.96 19.69 1.81
C SER A 233 -12.93 19.18 0.80
N GLU A 234 -11.66 19.21 1.20
CA GLU A 234 -10.57 18.59 0.46
C GLU A 234 -10.00 17.42 1.28
N VAL A 235 -9.73 16.30 0.61
CA VAL A 235 -9.07 15.12 1.17
C VAL A 235 -7.73 14.97 0.47
N ASP A 236 -6.65 15.10 1.23
CA ASP A 236 -5.28 14.97 0.75
C ASP A 236 -4.76 13.55 1.01
N PHE A 237 -4.27 12.90 -0.04
CA PHE A 237 -3.63 11.59 -0.02
C PHE A 237 -2.15 11.81 -0.33
N ASP A 238 -1.29 11.74 0.69
CA ASP A 238 0.14 11.99 0.52
C ASP A 238 0.90 10.76 0.01
N PHE A 239 2.09 10.96 -0.56
CA PHE A 239 3.00 9.87 -0.97
C PHE A 239 2.37 8.79 -1.86
N VAL A 240 1.47 9.17 -2.76
CA VAL A 240 0.85 8.29 -3.75
C VAL A 240 1.88 7.98 -4.85
N PRO A 241 2.14 6.70 -5.17
CA PRO A 241 2.99 6.32 -6.29
C PRO A 241 2.29 6.62 -7.61
N GLU A 242 3.02 7.20 -8.58
CA GLU A 242 2.52 7.53 -9.92
C GLU A 242 1.18 8.29 -9.88
N PRO A 243 1.13 9.48 -9.22
CA PRO A 243 -0.13 10.15 -8.89
C PRO A 243 -0.95 10.54 -10.13
N GLU A 244 -0.30 10.73 -11.28
CA GLU A 244 -0.95 10.97 -12.58
C GLU A 244 -1.81 9.77 -13.03
N LYS A 245 -1.28 8.55 -12.92
CA LYS A 245 -2.02 7.32 -13.28
C LYS A 245 -3.18 7.10 -12.32
N VAL A 246 -2.95 7.33 -11.02
CA VAL A 246 -3.98 7.19 -9.99
C VAL A 246 -5.10 8.21 -10.18
N GLN A 247 -4.75 9.47 -10.53
CA GLN A 247 -5.72 10.50 -10.87
C GLN A 247 -6.59 10.07 -12.06
N GLN A 248 -5.96 9.65 -13.17
CA GLN A 248 -6.67 9.22 -14.37
C GLN A 248 -7.63 8.06 -14.07
N LEU A 249 -7.17 7.08 -13.29
CA LEU A 249 -7.99 5.95 -12.85
C LEU A 249 -9.20 6.41 -12.02
N ILE A 250 -9.03 7.35 -11.09
CA ILE A 250 -10.14 7.86 -10.29
C ILE A 250 -11.13 8.62 -11.18
N LEU A 251 -10.65 9.48 -12.08
CA LEU A 251 -11.51 10.22 -13.00
C LEU A 251 -12.31 9.27 -13.93
N GLN A 252 -11.67 8.21 -14.43
CA GLN A 252 -12.35 7.15 -15.19
C GLN A 252 -13.45 6.48 -14.36
N ARG A 253 -13.18 6.17 -13.09
CA ARG A 253 -14.19 5.58 -12.18
C ARG A 253 -15.34 6.51 -11.87
N VAL A 254 -15.08 7.81 -11.71
CA VAL A 254 -16.13 8.82 -11.53
C VAL A 254 -17.02 8.87 -12.77
N GLU A 255 -16.42 8.89 -13.97
CA GLU A 255 -17.19 8.91 -15.22
C GLU A 255 -18.04 7.62 -15.41
N GLU A 256 -17.47 6.46 -15.11
CA GLU A 256 -18.21 5.18 -15.13
C GLU A 256 -19.37 5.18 -14.14
N TYR A 257 -19.13 5.68 -12.93
CA TYR A 257 -20.16 5.80 -11.90
C TYR A 257 -21.31 6.72 -12.36
N GLU A 258 -21.01 7.89 -12.91
CA GLU A 258 -22.02 8.82 -13.45
C GLU A 258 -22.82 8.22 -14.60
N ARG A 259 -22.15 7.51 -15.53
CA ARG A 259 -22.83 6.82 -16.64
C ARG A 259 -23.79 5.76 -16.12
N LEU A 260 -23.38 4.98 -15.12
CA LEU A 260 -24.23 3.97 -14.50
C LEU A 260 -25.44 4.61 -13.82
N GLN A 261 -25.27 5.72 -13.10
CA GLN A 261 -26.39 6.44 -12.48
C GLN A 261 -27.38 6.96 -13.54
N LYS A 262 -26.89 7.59 -14.62
CA LYS A 262 -27.77 8.09 -15.70
C LYS A 262 -28.54 6.97 -16.40
N GLN A 263 -27.92 5.80 -16.60
CA GLN A 263 -28.60 4.63 -17.14
C GLN A 263 -29.71 4.14 -16.21
N LEU A 264 -29.40 3.99 -14.91
CA LEU A 264 -30.38 3.60 -13.90
C LEU A 264 -31.54 4.59 -13.80
N GLU A 265 -31.30 5.89 -13.92
CA GLU A 265 -32.34 6.91 -13.96
C GLU A 265 -33.21 6.80 -15.22
N THR A 266 -32.58 6.62 -16.38
CA THR A 266 -33.29 6.45 -17.66
C THR A 266 -34.15 5.19 -17.64
N ASP A 267 -33.63 4.08 -17.12
CA ASP A 267 -34.37 2.81 -17.01
C ASP A 267 -35.58 2.95 -16.08
N LYS A 268 -35.42 3.66 -14.95
CA LYS A 268 -36.55 3.98 -14.05
C LYS A 268 -37.61 4.86 -14.74
N GLN A 269 -37.19 5.86 -15.51
CA GLN A 269 -38.10 6.71 -16.27
C GLN A 269 -38.88 5.91 -17.32
N GLN A 270 -38.20 5.03 -18.07
CA GLN A 270 -38.84 4.17 -19.08
C GLN A 270 -39.84 3.20 -18.44
N PHE A 271 -39.46 2.58 -17.31
CA PHE A 271 -40.34 1.68 -16.56
C PHE A 271 -41.61 2.39 -16.10
N PHE A 272 -41.49 3.58 -15.51
CA PHE A 272 -42.64 4.35 -15.03
C PHE A 272 -43.58 4.79 -16.16
N ILE A 273 -43.03 5.22 -17.31
CA ILE A 273 -43.83 5.58 -18.49
C ILE A 273 -44.61 4.36 -18.99
N HIS A 274 -43.96 3.20 -19.11
CA HIS A 274 -44.61 1.96 -19.54
C HIS A 274 -45.74 1.54 -18.60
N GLU A 275 -45.53 1.67 -17.28
CA GLU A 275 -46.53 1.40 -16.26
C GLU A 275 -47.75 2.34 -16.38
N LEU A 276 -47.52 3.66 -16.50
CA LEU A 276 -48.60 4.64 -16.70
C LEU A 276 -49.43 4.36 -17.96
N VAL A 277 -48.77 4.07 -19.08
CA VAL A 277 -49.45 3.75 -20.35
C VAL A 277 -50.31 2.50 -20.21
N THR A 278 -49.80 1.48 -19.51
CA THR A 278 -50.54 0.24 -19.26
C THR A 278 -51.74 0.47 -18.34
N ALA A 279 -51.56 1.24 -17.26
CA ALA A 279 -52.64 1.58 -16.33
C ALA A 279 -53.76 2.39 -17.01
N LEU A 280 -53.42 3.38 -17.84
CA LEU A 280 -54.39 4.18 -18.60
C LEU A 280 -55.19 3.33 -19.59
N LYS A 281 -54.54 2.42 -20.31
CA LYS A 281 -55.20 1.49 -21.23
C LYS A 281 -56.21 0.59 -20.51
N GLN A 282 -55.87 0.17 -19.29
CA GLN A 282 -56.75 -0.66 -18.48
C GLN A 282 -57.96 0.12 -17.95
N SER A 283 -57.77 1.37 -17.51
CA SER A 283 -58.90 2.20 -17.07
C SER A 283 -59.85 2.56 -18.21
N SER A 284 -59.33 2.84 -19.42
CA SER A 284 -60.18 3.13 -20.59
C SER A 284 -61.03 1.92 -20.99
N SER A 285 -60.47 0.72 -20.94
CA SER A 285 -61.23 -0.52 -21.18
C SER A 285 -62.30 -0.80 -20.13
N GLN A 286 -62.11 -0.35 -18.88
CA GLN A 286 -63.13 -0.47 -17.83
C GLN A 286 -64.26 0.56 -17.94
N SER A 287 -63.99 1.76 -18.49
CA SER A 287 -65.03 2.75 -18.74
C SER A 287 -65.95 2.34 -19.89
N GLU A 288 -65.43 1.69 -20.94
CA GLU A 288 -66.24 1.21 -22.07
C GLU A 288 -67.21 0.10 -21.67
N VAL A 289 -66.78 -0.82 -20.79
CA VAL A 289 -67.59 -1.97 -20.31
C VAL A 289 -68.71 -1.56 -19.33
N LYS A 290 -68.69 -0.35 -18.77
CA LYS A 290 -69.75 0.15 -17.86
C LYS A 290 -70.87 0.93 -18.57
N THR A 291 -70.72 1.18 -19.87
CA THR A 291 -71.67 1.96 -20.68
C THR A 291 -72.56 1.12 -21.61
N GLU A 292 -72.38 -0.21 -21.61
CA GLU A 292 -73.34 -1.19 -22.15
C GLU A 292 -74.20 -1.78 -21.01
#